data_AF-A0A5C7SCZ6-F1
#
_entry.id   AF-A0A5C7SCZ6-F1
#
_cell.length_a   1.000
_cell.length_b   1.000
_cell.length_c   1.000
_cell.angle_alpha   90.00
_cell.angle_beta   90.00
_cell.angle_gamma   90.00
#
_symmetry.space_group_name_H-M   'P 1'
#
loop_
_entity.id
_entity.type
_entity.pdbx_description
1 polymer ?
#
loop_
_entity_poly.entity_id
_entity_poly.type
_entity_poly.pdbx_seq_one_letter_code
_entity_poly.pdbx_strand_id
1 'polypeptide(L)'
;ALVRRAAIDAVGGFSERCFSAMDYDLWLRLYAHTQKIVRVPEVMAFYRWHGGGQISKTRWKQVLDALRVRRDFVAAHPERVAHLPAARLAELTDGYLLREAYRAYWRRELDDAQVLLRAALREGAWGVRDLKYILPALLPAPLFRRLVGLAGGQA
;
A
#
# COMPACT_ATOMS: atom_id res chain seq x y z
N ALA A 1 4.48 20.04 0.62
CA ALA A 1 5.71 19.95 -0.19
C ALA A 1 5.66 21.01 -1.28
N LEU A 2 6.81 21.44 -1.81
CA LEU A 2 6.89 22.43 -2.88
C LEU A 2 7.57 21.81 -4.10
N VAL A 3 7.02 22.06 -5.29
CA VAL A 3 7.54 21.53 -6.56
C VAL A 3 7.47 22.65 -7.60
N ARG A 4 8.46 22.74 -8.49
CA ARG A 4 8.41 23.67 -9.63
C ARG A 4 7.28 23.25 -10.56
N ARG A 5 6.46 24.21 -10.99
CA ARG A 5 5.37 23.99 -11.95
C ARG A 5 5.84 23.20 -13.19
N ALA A 6 6.96 23.60 -13.79
CA ALA A 6 7.49 22.93 -14.97
C ALA A 6 7.74 21.42 -14.78
N ALA A 7 8.12 20.98 -13.56
CA ALA A 7 8.31 19.56 -13.28
C ALA A 7 6.97 18.80 -13.15
N ILE A 8 5.93 19.45 -12.60
CA ILE A 8 4.57 18.90 -12.55
C ILE A 8 4.00 18.76 -13.97
N ASP A 9 4.15 19.81 -14.78
CA ASP A 9 3.68 19.83 -16.16
C ASP A 9 4.39 18.75 -16.99
N ALA A 10 5.71 18.56 -16.80
CA ALA A 10 6.50 17.55 -17.50
C ALA A 10 6.09 16.10 -17.20
N VAL A 11 5.47 15.84 -16.05
CA VAL A 11 4.96 14.50 -15.69
C VAL A 11 3.45 14.36 -15.88
N GLY A 12 2.76 15.39 -16.39
CA GLY A 12 1.33 15.37 -16.66
C GLY A 12 0.43 15.53 -15.43
N GLY A 13 0.92 16.12 -14.33
CA GLY A 13 0.09 16.39 -13.16
C GLY A 13 -0.32 15.16 -12.33
N PHE A 14 -1.40 15.28 -11.55
CA PHE A 14 -1.93 14.16 -10.75
C PHE A 14 -2.67 13.17 -11.64
N SER A 15 -2.51 11.87 -11.34
CA SER A 15 -3.26 10.82 -12.02
C SER A 15 -4.58 10.53 -11.30
N GLU A 16 -5.66 10.37 -12.06
CA GLU A 16 -7.00 10.04 -11.54
C GLU A 16 -7.28 8.52 -11.49
N ARG A 17 -6.30 7.69 -11.86
CA ARG A 17 -6.46 6.22 -11.98
C ARG A 17 -6.66 5.49 -10.66
N CYS A 18 -6.30 6.12 -9.55
CA CYS A 18 -6.37 5.57 -8.21
C CYS A 18 -7.26 6.46 -7.33
N PHE A 19 -8.10 5.83 -6.51
CA PHE A 19 -8.93 6.55 -5.54
C PHE A 19 -8.06 7.24 -4.47
N SER A 20 -6.90 6.66 -4.18
CA SER A 20 -5.91 7.13 -3.23
C SER A 20 -4.50 7.02 -3.83
N ALA A 21 -3.46 7.35 -3.07
CA ALA A 21 -2.06 7.28 -3.52
C ALA A 21 -1.72 8.15 -4.76
N MET A 22 -2.59 9.11 -5.12
CA MET A 22 -2.35 10.06 -6.23
C MET A 22 -1.09 10.90 -6.01
N ASP A 23 -0.83 11.27 -4.75
CA ASP A 23 0.39 11.96 -4.33
C ASP A 23 1.61 11.06 -4.46
N TYR A 24 1.51 9.81 -4.00
CA TYR A 24 2.60 8.85 -4.10
C TYR A 24 2.97 8.53 -5.56
N ASP A 25 1.96 8.33 -6.42
CA ASP A 25 2.13 8.17 -7.87
C ASP A 25 2.83 9.37 -8.50
N LEU A 26 2.38 10.59 -8.19
CA LEU A 26 3.01 11.82 -8.66
C LEU A 26 4.49 11.88 -8.24
N TRP A 27 4.81 11.57 -6.98
CA TRP A 27 6.18 11.60 -6.49
C TRP A 27 7.10 10.59 -7.17
N LEU A 28 6.60 9.38 -7.47
CA LEU A 28 7.36 8.40 -8.22
C LEU A 28 7.62 8.86 -9.66
N ARG A 29 6.62 9.43 -10.35
CA ARG A 29 6.82 10.01 -11.69
C ARG A 29 7.77 11.20 -11.69
N LEU A 30 7.68 12.08 -10.69
CA LEU A 30 8.64 13.17 -10.50
C LEU A 30 10.06 12.65 -10.29
N TYR A 31 10.22 11.59 -9.49
CA TYR A 31 11.50 10.92 -9.32
C TYR A 31 12.01 10.34 -10.64
N ALA A 32 11.18 9.63 -11.43
CA ALA A 32 11.58 9.15 -12.75
C ALA A 32 12.10 10.27 -13.67
N HIS A 33 11.44 11.43 -13.62
CA HIS A 33 11.76 12.60 -14.43
C HIS A 33 13.01 13.35 -13.92
N THR A 34 13.16 13.52 -12.61
CA THR A 34 14.30 14.22 -12.01
C THR A 34 14.70 13.66 -10.65
N GLN A 35 16.01 13.55 -10.42
CA GLN A 35 16.60 13.11 -9.16
C GLN A 35 16.97 14.28 -8.23
N LYS A 36 16.67 15.53 -8.64
CA LYS A 36 16.96 16.74 -7.88
C LYS A 36 15.89 16.97 -6.79
N ILE A 37 15.78 16.02 -5.86
CA ILE A 37 14.82 16.03 -4.75
C ILE A 37 15.58 16.23 -3.45
N VAL A 38 15.18 17.24 -2.67
CA VAL A 38 15.80 17.56 -1.37
C VAL A 38 14.75 17.47 -0.28
N ARG A 39 15.08 16.77 0.80
CA ARG A 39 14.30 16.77 2.03
C ARG A 39 14.85 17.83 2.97
N VAL A 40 14.01 18.80 3.36
CA VAL A 40 14.34 19.75 4.43
C VAL A 40 14.12 19.04 5.77
N PRO A 41 15.14 18.97 6.67
CA PRO A 41 15.04 18.25 7.94
C PRO A 41 14.32 19.06 9.04
N GLU A 42 13.25 19.78 8.67
CA GLU A 42 12.48 20.66 9.57
C GLU A 42 10.98 20.39 9.44
N VAL A 43 10.22 20.65 10.52
CA VAL A 43 8.76 20.49 10.53
C VAL A 43 8.12 21.71 9.88
N MET A 44 7.77 21.57 8.60
CA MET A 44 7.22 22.67 7.78
C MET A 44 5.69 22.62 7.60
N ALA A 45 5.04 21.54 8.04
CA ALA A 45 3.60 21.37 7.89
C ALA A 45 3.01 20.45 8.97
N PHE A 46 1.80 20.77 9.41
CA PHE A 46 1.02 19.92 10.32
C PHE A 46 -0.12 19.25 9.57
N TYR A 47 -0.26 17.94 9.76
CA TYR A 47 -1.38 17.19 9.20
C TYR A 47 -2.63 17.41 10.05
N ARG A 48 -3.75 17.75 9.41
CA ARG A 48 -5.03 17.96 10.09
C ARG A 48 -5.85 16.68 10.10
N TRP A 49 -6.25 16.24 11.28
CA TRP A 49 -7.17 15.13 11.46
C TRP A 49 -8.61 15.67 11.58
N HIS A 50 -9.52 15.17 10.75
CA HIS A 50 -10.95 15.51 10.82
C HIS A 50 -11.74 14.29 11.31
N GLY A 51 -12.67 14.50 12.26
CA GLY A 51 -13.48 13.42 12.85
C GLY A 51 -14.50 12.79 11.88
N GLY A 52 -14.79 13.44 10.74
CA GLY A 52 -15.66 12.93 9.69
C GLY A 52 -14.87 12.30 8.54
N GLY A 53 -15.18 11.05 8.20
CA GLY A 53 -15.07 10.52 6.83
C GLY A 53 -13.75 10.71 6.06
N GLN A 54 -12.58 10.57 6.68
CA GLN A 54 -11.32 10.69 5.95
C GLN A 54 -11.15 9.52 4.96
N ILE A 55 -10.47 9.73 3.81
CA ILE A 55 -10.15 8.67 2.83
C ILE A 55 -9.49 7.45 3.52
N SER A 56 -8.88 7.65 4.70
CA SER A 56 -8.40 6.62 5.64
C SER A 56 -9.43 5.61 6.12
N LYS A 57 -10.73 5.83 5.91
CA LYS A 57 -11.78 4.86 6.29
C LYS A 57 -11.83 3.61 5.42
N THR A 58 -11.24 3.62 4.23
CA THR A 58 -11.15 2.40 3.38
C THR A 58 -9.70 2.04 3.15
N ARG A 59 -9.05 1.58 4.21
CA ARG A 59 -7.61 1.35 4.24
C ARG A 59 -7.18 0.28 3.26
N TRP A 60 -7.95 -0.79 3.08
CA TRP A 60 -7.61 -1.82 2.09
C TRP A 60 -7.48 -1.25 0.67
N LYS A 61 -8.33 -0.28 0.28
CA LYS A 61 -8.21 0.39 -1.04
C LYS A 61 -6.90 1.15 -1.17
N GLN A 62 -6.46 1.81 -0.10
CA GLN A 62 -5.19 2.54 -0.09
C GLN A 62 -3.99 1.62 -0.28
N VAL A 63 -4.02 0.47 0.36
CA VAL A 63 -2.96 -0.53 0.22
C VAL A 63 -2.91 -1.04 -1.22
N LEU A 64 -4.06 -1.38 -1.82
CA LEU A 64 -4.10 -1.88 -3.19
C LEU A 64 -3.72 -0.80 -4.23
N ASP A 65 -4.17 0.44 -4.05
CA ASP A 65 -3.78 1.57 -4.90
C ASP A 65 -2.26 1.81 -4.81
N ALA A 66 -1.70 1.84 -3.60
CA ALA A 66 -0.27 2.01 -3.42
C ALA A 66 0.55 0.84 -3.99
N LEU A 67 0.06 -0.40 -3.86
CA LEU A 67 0.70 -1.58 -4.46
C LEU A 67 0.74 -1.46 -5.99
N ARG A 68 -0.39 -1.09 -6.61
CA ARG A 68 -0.48 -0.85 -8.05
C ARG A 68 0.52 0.22 -8.49
N VAL A 69 0.54 1.37 -7.82
CA VAL A 69 1.49 2.46 -8.10
C VAL A 69 2.95 1.98 -8.02
N ARG A 70 3.30 1.18 -7.01
CA ARG A 70 4.66 0.61 -6.85
C ARG A 70 5.03 -0.31 -8.00
N ARG A 71 4.16 -1.26 -8.34
CA ARG A 71 4.40 -2.25 -9.40
C ARG A 71 4.51 -1.58 -10.76
N ASP A 72 3.62 -0.64 -11.07
CA ASP A 72 3.65 0.10 -12.33
C ASP A 72 4.95 0.90 -12.48
N PHE A 73 5.40 1.55 -11.40
CA PHE A 73 6.67 2.27 -11.41
C PHE A 73 7.87 1.35 -11.66
N VAL A 74 7.94 0.21 -10.98
CA VAL A 74 9.01 -0.78 -11.18
C VAL A 74 9.00 -1.31 -12.61
N ALA A 75 7.83 -1.59 -13.17
CA ALA A 75 7.69 -2.09 -14.53
C ALA A 75 8.07 -1.04 -15.59
N ALA A 76 7.68 0.22 -15.39
CA ALA A 76 7.93 1.31 -16.33
C ALA A 76 9.36 1.87 -16.25
N HIS A 77 10.01 1.78 -15.08
CA HIS A 77 11.31 2.39 -14.81
C HIS A 77 12.30 1.43 -14.14
N PRO A 78 12.60 0.25 -14.74
CA PRO A 78 13.52 -0.72 -14.15
C PRO A 78 14.92 -0.13 -13.92
N GLU A 79 15.36 0.81 -14.75
CA GLU A 79 16.65 1.51 -14.62
C GLU A 79 16.73 2.36 -13.35
N ARG A 80 15.60 2.89 -12.87
CA ARG A 80 15.55 3.69 -11.65
C ARG A 80 15.66 2.86 -10.38
N VAL A 81 15.37 1.57 -10.48
CA VAL A 81 15.36 0.65 -9.36
C VAL A 81 16.44 -0.43 -9.45
N ALA A 82 17.28 -0.41 -10.48
CA ALA A 82 18.31 -1.42 -10.73
C ALA A 82 19.36 -1.54 -9.61
N HIS A 83 19.54 -0.48 -8.81
CA HIS A 83 20.42 -0.47 -7.66
C HIS A 83 19.86 -1.25 -6.45
N LEU A 84 18.58 -1.65 -6.49
CA LEU A 84 17.93 -2.39 -5.41
C LEU A 84 18.04 -3.89 -5.67
N PRO A 85 18.43 -4.70 -4.66
CA PRO A 85 18.37 -6.14 -4.77
C PRO A 85 16.96 -6.64 -5.06
N ALA A 86 16.83 -7.73 -5.83
CA ALA A 86 15.52 -8.31 -6.18
C ALA A 86 14.65 -8.61 -4.95
N ALA A 87 15.25 -9.12 -3.87
CA ALA A 87 14.55 -9.35 -2.61
C ALA A 87 13.96 -8.06 -2.00
N ARG A 88 14.69 -6.94 -2.11
CA ARG A 88 14.21 -5.64 -1.63
C ARG A 88 13.08 -5.11 -2.50
N LEU A 89 13.13 -5.32 -3.81
CA LEU A 89 12.04 -4.96 -4.72
C LEU A 89 10.77 -5.76 -4.45
N ALA A 90 10.91 -7.08 -4.25
CA ALA A 90 9.80 -7.94 -3.85
C ALA A 90 9.20 -7.49 -2.51
N GLU A 91 10.02 -7.12 -1.53
CA GLU A 91 9.55 -6.60 -0.24
C GLU A 91 8.81 -5.26 -0.37
N LEU A 92 9.30 -4.36 -1.23
CA LEU A 92 8.70 -3.05 -1.47
C LEU A 92 7.42 -3.11 -2.32
N THR A 93 7.18 -4.22 -3.02
CA THR A 93 5.98 -4.48 -3.83
C THR A 93 5.09 -5.50 -3.13
N ASP A 94 5.26 -6.78 -3.40
CA ASP A 94 4.40 -7.86 -2.92
C ASP A 94 4.44 -8.02 -1.39
N GLY A 95 5.63 -7.88 -0.79
CA GLY A 95 5.81 -7.92 0.66
C GLY A 95 5.07 -6.81 1.40
N TYR A 96 4.84 -5.65 0.75
CA TYR A 96 4.04 -4.58 1.32
C TYR A 96 2.58 -4.99 1.51
N LEU A 97 2.00 -5.72 0.55
CA LEU A 97 0.61 -6.20 0.64
C LEU A 97 0.41 -7.12 1.84
N LEU A 98 1.26 -8.15 1.99
CA LEU A 98 1.20 -9.08 3.11
C LEU A 98 1.41 -8.37 4.45
N ARG A 99 2.39 -7.45 4.53
CA ARG A 99 2.66 -6.69 5.75
C ARG A 99 1.44 -5.89 6.19
N GLU A 100 0.75 -5.23 5.27
CA GLU A 100 -0.47 -4.48 5.59
C GLU A 100 -1.65 -5.41 5.92
N ALA A 101 -1.77 -6.55 5.24
CA ALA A 101 -2.77 -7.58 5.56
C ALA A 101 -2.59 -8.09 7.00
N TYR A 102 -1.35 -8.40 7.41
CA TYR A 102 -1.03 -8.82 8.77
C TYR A 102 -1.23 -7.72 9.79
N ARG A 103 -0.84 -6.49 9.47
CA ARG A 103 -1.09 -5.35 10.34
C ARG A 103 -2.58 -5.18 10.61
N ALA A 104 -3.43 -5.26 9.58
CA ALA A 104 -4.88 -5.20 9.74
C ALA A 104 -5.41 -6.38 10.55
N TYR A 105 -4.96 -7.61 10.26
CA TYR A 105 -5.36 -8.82 10.97
C TYR A 105 -5.08 -8.73 12.47
N TRP A 106 -3.84 -8.40 12.85
CA TRP A 106 -3.43 -8.34 14.25
C TRP A 106 -4.03 -7.15 15.00
N ARG A 107 -4.36 -6.05 14.31
CA ARG A 107 -5.12 -4.92 14.88
C ARG A 107 -6.62 -5.18 14.96
N ARG A 108 -7.08 -6.35 14.54
CA ARG A 108 -8.51 -6.73 14.47
C ARG A 108 -9.34 -5.84 13.54
N GLU A 109 -8.71 -5.22 12.56
CA GLU A 109 -9.35 -4.52 11.43
C GLU A 109 -9.76 -5.58 10.38
N LEU A 110 -10.67 -6.48 10.77
CA LEU A 110 -10.88 -7.76 10.07
C LEU A 110 -11.49 -7.61 8.67
N ASP A 111 -12.27 -6.55 8.41
CA ASP A 111 -12.81 -6.27 7.09
C ASP A 111 -11.68 -5.93 6.10
N ASP A 112 -10.76 -5.03 6.49
CA ASP A 112 -9.56 -4.72 5.70
C ASP A 112 -8.67 -5.96 5.55
N ALA A 113 -8.41 -6.67 6.66
CA ALA A 113 -7.56 -7.86 6.66
C ALA A 113 -8.06 -8.93 5.70
N GLN A 114 -9.36 -9.21 5.70
CA GLN A 114 -9.96 -10.22 4.84
C GLN A 114 -9.80 -9.87 3.36
N VAL A 115 -10.04 -8.61 3.00
CA VAL A 115 -9.88 -8.14 1.62
C VAL A 115 -8.42 -8.25 1.18
N LEU A 116 -7.48 -7.80 2.02
CA LEU A 116 -6.06 -7.81 1.69
C LEU A 116 -5.46 -9.22 1.63
N LEU A 117 -5.87 -10.15 2.50
CA LEU A 117 -5.45 -11.56 2.45
C LEU A 117 -5.96 -12.26 1.18
N ARG A 118 -7.19 -11.97 0.78
CA ARG A 118 -7.75 -12.47 -0.50
C ARG A 118 -7.04 -11.86 -1.70
N ALA A 119 -6.69 -10.57 -1.64
CA ALA A 119 -5.90 -9.93 -2.68
C ALA A 119 -4.51 -10.58 -2.77
N ALA A 120 -3.84 -10.82 -1.63
CA ALA A 120 -2.54 -11.49 -1.61
C ALA A 120 -2.59 -12.83 -2.34
N LEU A 121 -3.61 -13.65 -2.08
CA LEU A 121 -3.83 -14.91 -2.78
C LEU A 121 -3.95 -14.74 -4.30
N ARG A 122 -4.81 -13.82 -4.76
CA ARG A 122 -5.06 -13.56 -6.20
C ARG A 122 -3.82 -13.04 -6.93
N GLU A 123 -3.06 -12.20 -6.24
CA GLU A 123 -1.86 -11.54 -6.78
C GLU A 123 -0.61 -12.44 -6.73
N GLY A 124 -0.72 -13.66 -6.18
CA GLY A 124 0.44 -14.55 -5.99
C GLY A 124 1.45 -14.06 -4.95
N ALA A 125 1.14 -13.00 -4.22
CA ALA A 125 1.99 -12.36 -3.22
C ALA A 125 1.90 -13.08 -1.87
N TRP A 126 2.22 -14.38 -1.82
CA TRP A 126 2.14 -15.21 -0.61
C TRP A 126 3.09 -16.42 -0.68
N GLY A 127 3.47 -16.92 0.50
CA GLY A 127 4.17 -18.19 0.70
C GLY A 127 3.36 -19.16 1.55
N VAL A 128 3.84 -20.41 1.67
CA VAL A 128 3.12 -21.51 2.36
C VAL A 128 2.75 -21.15 3.82
N ARG A 129 3.61 -20.37 4.50
CA ARG A 129 3.39 -19.94 5.89
C ARG A 129 2.19 -19.00 6.05
N ASP A 130 1.78 -18.34 4.96
CA ASP A 130 0.71 -17.35 4.93
C ASP A 130 -0.66 -18.01 4.78
N LEU A 131 -0.71 -19.27 4.32
CA LEU A 131 -1.94 -20.04 4.11
C LEU A 131 -2.80 -20.15 5.38
N LYS A 132 -2.19 -20.19 6.57
CA LYS A 132 -2.94 -20.22 7.83
C LYS A 132 -3.77 -18.95 8.08
N TYR A 133 -3.45 -17.84 7.43
CA TYR A 133 -4.25 -16.61 7.47
C TYR A 133 -5.15 -16.47 6.23
N ILE A 134 -4.64 -16.87 5.06
CA ILE A 134 -5.37 -16.78 3.79
C ILE A 134 -6.56 -17.73 3.75
N LEU A 135 -6.39 -19.00 4.16
CA LEU A 135 -7.46 -20.01 4.10
C LEU A 135 -8.69 -19.58 4.92
N PRO A 136 -8.55 -19.14 6.19
CA PRO A 136 -9.69 -18.58 6.92
C PRO A 136 -10.31 -17.35 6.23
N ALA A 137 -9.50 -16.49 5.60
CA ALA A 137 -10.00 -15.30 4.92
C ALA A 137 -10.92 -15.63 3.73
N LEU A 138 -10.85 -16.83 3.15
CA LEU A 138 -11.76 -17.27 2.08
C LEU A 138 -13.19 -17.52 2.56
N LEU A 139 -13.40 -17.76 3.86
CA LEU A 139 -14.73 -17.93 4.43
C LEU A 139 -15.59 -16.67 4.29
N PRO A 140 -16.93 -16.77 4.27
CA PRO A 140 -17.81 -15.60 4.42
C PRO A 140 -17.43 -14.71 5.60
N ALA A 141 -17.57 -13.39 5.46
CA ALA A 141 -17.09 -12.40 6.45
C ALA A 141 -17.55 -12.66 7.90
N PRO A 142 -18.80 -13.08 8.19
CA PRO A 142 -19.20 -13.42 9.56
C PRO A 142 -18.41 -14.61 10.15
N LEU A 143 -18.15 -15.64 9.33
CA LEU A 143 -17.42 -16.83 9.77
C LEU A 143 -15.93 -16.55 9.98
N PHE A 144 -15.32 -15.77 9.08
CA PHE A 144 -13.94 -15.31 9.26
C PHE A 144 -13.77 -14.53 10.56
N ARG A 145 -14.66 -13.55 10.82
CA ARG A 145 -14.64 -12.76 12.06
C ARG A 145 -14.80 -13.62 13.30
N ARG A 146 -15.73 -14.58 13.28
CA ARG A 146 -15.96 -15.50 14.41
C ARG A 146 -14.74 -16.40 14.66
N LEU A 147 -14.17 -17.00 13.61
CA LEU A 147 -13.00 -17.88 13.72
C LEU A 147 -11.80 -17.14 14.31
N VAL A 148 -11.51 -15.95 13.79
CA VAL A 148 -10.39 -15.11 14.25
C VAL A 148 -10.62 -14.58 15.66
N GLY A 149 -11.88 -14.34 16.05
CA GLY A 149 -12.26 -13.96 17.41
C GLY A 149 -12.07 -15.08 18.43
N LEU A 150 -12.48 -16.31 18.10
CA LEU A 150 -12.31 -17.48 18.97
C LEU A 150 -10.83 -17.83 19.19
N ALA A 151 -10.00 -17.69 18.17
CA ALA A 151 -8.56 -17.92 18.26
C ALA A 151 -7.82 -16.84 19.10
N GLY A 152 -8.48 -15.72 19.44
CA GLY A 152 -7.92 -14.65 20.27
C GLY A 152 -8.34 -14.68 21.74
N GLY A 153 -9.13 -15.66 22.17
CA GLY A 153 -9.76 -15.73 23.49
C GLY A 153 -9.00 -16.54 24.56
N GLN A 154 -7.71 -16.79 24.38
CA GLN A 154 -6.85 -17.36 25.43
C GLN A 154 -5.54 -16.57 25.51
N ALA A 155 -5.54 -15.58 26.38
CA ALA A 155 -4.37 -15.04 27.06
C ALA A 155 -4.83 -14.61 28.46
#